data_AF-A0A7R9ZUG8-F1
#
_entry.id   AF-A0A7R9ZUG8-F1
#
_cell.length_a   1.000
_cell.length_b   1.000
_cell.length_c   1.000
_cell.angle_alpha   90.00
_cell.angle_beta   90.00
_cell.angle_gamma   90.00
#
_symmetry.space_group_name_H-M   'P 1'
#
loop_
_entity.id
_entity.type
_entity.pdbx_description
1 polymer ?
#
loop_
_entity_poly.entity_id
_entity_poly.type
_entity_poly.pdbx_seq_one_letter_code
_entity_poly.pdbx_strand_id
1 'polypeptide(L)'
;MSKELRQSNNKSTKGVRIGSCLSETFLLNVASLLKMISSSVFLKATALSLLWCHAVNGLSSSTIDASKIRAISFDVTGTLLATKEPVVKSYHDAAIWAQLSDPPSQEELKRGFKIGFKERSIASPCFGGVEGISGRDWWQETIRKVLEHCREEPINYTEDEFQRYFRRVYQHFGSPAGYMVLEDAEKLLKTLNPDLCLGITSNTPIRHMESVLPMLDNFHDNFSWFTCSQEVGFEKPSKEIFDDAFEKAKFWLKDENLSKDAILHIGDSYTCDYCGAKAYGFQALMLDRSDHPSVTAYQDWLEAPDYKGKSLEDVENNTITNLEQVAEILQPSKQLQ
;
A
#
# COMPACT_ATOMS: atom_id res chain seq x y z
N MET A 1 -25.73 76.81 -5.84
CA MET A 1 -24.83 77.76 -5.14
C MET A 1 -23.63 76.94 -4.64
N SER A 2 -22.36 77.17 -5.02
CA SER A 2 -21.54 78.41 -5.02
C SER A 2 -21.16 78.82 -3.59
N LYS A 3 -19.89 78.94 -3.15
CA LYS A 3 -18.55 79.11 -3.78
C LYS A 3 -17.48 78.32 -2.97
N GLU A 4 -16.30 77.90 -3.48
CA GLU A 4 -15.12 78.67 -3.96
C GLU A 4 -14.58 79.66 -2.90
N LEU A 5 -13.28 79.89 -2.62
CA LEU A 5 -11.95 79.48 -3.15
C LEU A 5 -10.90 79.80 -2.01
N ARG A 6 -9.55 79.79 -2.07
CA ARG A 6 -8.48 79.68 -3.10
C ARG A 6 -7.12 79.24 -2.45
N GLN A 7 -6.19 78.68 -3.26
CA GLN A 7 -4.74 78.99 -3.45
C GLN A 7 -3.93 79.78 -2.39
N SER A 8 -2.59 79.65 -2.26
CA SER A 8 -1.56 78.77 -2.89
C SER A 8 -0.16 79.01 -2.28
N ASN A 9 0.79 78.07 -2.42
CA ASN A 9 2.11 78.38 -3.01
C ASN A 9 2.93 77.13 -3.42
N ASN A 10 3.99 77.34 -4.21
CA ASN A 10 4.74 76.31 -4.95
C ASN A 10 6.24 76.65 -5.01
N LYS A 11 7.16 75.68 -4.82
CA LYS A 11 8.52 75.71 -5.40
C LYS A 11 9.30 74.38 -5.32
N SER A 12 9.55 73.80 -6.50
CA SER A 12 10.86 73.33 -7.00
C SER A 12 11.79 72.46 -6.12
N THR A 13 11.99 71.22 -6.57
CA THR A 13 13.33 70.68 -6.88
C THR A 13 13.32 69.92 -8.22
N LYS A 14 14.48 69.77 -8.87
CA LYS A 14 14.65 69.16 -10.20
C LYS A 14 15.03 67.67 -10.08
N GLY A 15 14.64 66.85 -11.07
CA GLY A 15 15.13 65.48 -11.21
C GLY A 15 16.45 65.39 -11.98
N VAL A 16 17.21 64.32 -11.75
CA VAL A 16 18.42 63.91 -12.51
C VAL A 16 18.41 62.38 -12.65
N ARG A 17 18.80 61.86 -13.82
CA ARG A 17 19.06 60.42 -14.03
C ARG A 17 20.54 60.09 -13.79
N ILE A 18 20.82 59.20 -12.86
CA ILE A 18 22.05 58.39 -12.71
C ILE A 18 21.55 57.08 -12.07
N GLY A 19 22.02 55.87 -12.38
CA GLY A 19 23.04 55.40 -13.32
C GLY A 19 23.58 54.06 -12.77
N SER A 20 23.86 53.08 -13.61
CA SER A 20 24.13 51.70 -13.19
C SER A 20 25.48 51.54 -12.45
N CYS A 21 25.47 51.01 -11.23
CA CYS A 21 26.60 50.24 -10.69
C CYS A 21 26.20 49.34 -9.50
N LEU A 22 25.92 48.07 -9.77
CA LEU A 22 26.20 46.94 -8.86
C LEU A 22 26.88 45.86 -9.70
N SER A 23 27.95 45.27 -9.19
CA SER A 23 29.00 44.68 -10.03
C SER A 23 28.79 43.21 -10.37
N GLU A 24 29.18 42.84 -11.59
CA GLU A 24 29.10 41.47 -12.15
C GLU A 24 29.86 40.42 -11.32
N THR A 25 30.83 40.87 -10.50
CA THR A 25 31.61 40.05 -9.56
C THR A 25 30.77 39.26 -8.55
N PHE A 26 29.54 39.68 -8.24
CA PHE A 26 28.69 38.92 -7.31
C PHE A 26 27.93 37.76 -7.98
N LEU A 27 27.55 37.89 -9.25
CA LEU A 27 26.83 36.85 -9.99
C LEU A 27 27.76 35.74 -10.50
N LEU A 28 29.01 36.08 -10.85
CA LEU A 28 30.00 35.12 -11.34
C LEU A 28 30.38 34.05 -10.31
N ASN A 29 30.44 34.39 -9.01
CA ASN A 29 30.80 33.42 -7.96
C ASN A 29 29.72 32.36 -7.72
N VAL A 30 28.44 32.73 -7.76
CA VAL A 30 27.34 31.76 -7.57
C VAL A 30 27.28 30.77 -8.74
N ALA A 31 27.44 31.25 -9.98
CA ALA A 31 27.47 30.40 -11.17
C ALA A 31 28.68 29.44 -11.20
N SER A 32 29.84 29.88 -10.69
CA SER A 32 31.04 29.03 -10.56
C SER A 32 30.84 27.93 -9.51
N LEU A 33 30.30 28.29 -8.33
CA LEU A 33 30.05 27.33 -7.25
C LEU A 33 29.02 26.26 -7.66
N LEU A 34 27.95 26.66 -8.35
CA LEU A 34 26.96 25.71 -8.90
C LEU A 34 27.56 24.77 -9.96
N LYS A 35 28.51 25.24 -10.78
CA LYS A 35 29.25 24.35 -11.72
C LYS A 35 30.20 23.37 -11.03
N MET A 36 30.84 23.75 -9.92
CA MET A 36 31.66 22.81 -9.12
C MET A 36 30.81 21.75 -8.39
N ILE A 37 29.64 22.12 -7.89
CA ILE A 37 28.71 21.16 -7.27
C ILE A 37 28.12 20.23 -8.34
N SER A 38 27.75 20.76 -9.51
CA SER A 38 27.23 19.96 -10.64
C SER A 38 28.21 18.87 -11.10
N SER A 39 29.48 19.20 -11.32
CA SER A 39 30.47 18.24 -11.86
C SER A 39 30.90 17.17 -10.86
N SER A 40 30.99 17.51 -9.57
CA SER A 40 31.40 16.57 -8.52
C SER A 40 30.30 15.57 -8.11
N VAL A 41 29.02 15.94 -8.29
CA VAL A 41 27.89 15.02 -8.10
C VAL A 41 27.70 14.11 -9.33
N PHE A 42 27.77 14.65 -10.56
CA PHE A 42 27.57 13.83 -11.77
C PHE A 42 28.62 12.72 -11.95
N LEU A 43 29.90 12.99 -11.65
CA LEU A 43 30.94 11.95 -11.74
C LEU A 43 30.80 10.84 -10.69
N LYS A 44 30.12 11.10 -9.57
CA LYS A 44 29.76 10.05 -8.59
C LYS A 44 28.52 9.28 -9.05
N ALA A 45 27.52 9.97 -9.60
CA ALA A 45 26.32 9.33 -10.15
C ALA A 45 26.65 8.33 -11.28
N THR A 46 27.55 8.68 -12.20
CA THR A 46 27.95 7.77 -13.29
C THR A 46 28.87 6.64 -12.84
N ALA A 47 29.70 6.84 -11.81
CA ALA A 47 30.48 5.77 -11.20
C ALA A 47 29.58 4.76 -10.47
N LEU A 48 28.57 5.23 -9.72
CA LEU A 48 27.58 4.34 -9.10
C LEU A 48 26.69 3.63 -10.13
N SER A 49 26.25 4.29 -11.21
CA SER A 49 25.43 3.62 -12.23
C SER A 49 26.20 2.53 -12.98
N LEU A 50 27.51 2.71 -13.21
CA LEU A 50 28.36 1.66 -13.81
C LEU A 50 28.64 0.49 -12.86
N LEU A 51 28.67 0.72 -11.55
CA LEU A 51 28.68 -0.34 -10.53
C LEU A 51 27.32 -1.06 -10.47
N TRP A 52 26.20 -0.33 -10.55
CA TRP A 52 24.85 -0.88 -10.49
C TRP A 52 24.55 -1.78 -11.70
N CYS A 53 24.98 -1.39 -12.90
CA CYS A 53 24.88 -2.23 -14.11
C CYS A 53 25.73 -3.52 -14.08
N HIS A 54 26.62 -3.70 -13.08
CA HIS A 54 27.34 -4.97 -12.87
C HIS A 54 26.72 -5.84 -11.77
N ALA A 55 25.68 -5.38 -11.07
CA ALA A 55 24.94 -6.17 -10.09
C ALA A 55 23.93 -7.16 -10.73
N VAL A 56 23.60 -6.98 -12.01
CA VAL A 56 22.56 -7.75 -12.76
C VAL A 56 23.00 -9.19 -13.12
N ASN A 57 23.95 -9.76 -12.39
CA ASN A 57 24.35 -11.18 -12.47
C ASN A 57 24.63 -11.81 -11.09
N GLY A 58 24.35 -11.09 -10.00
CA GLY A 58 24.21 -11.71 -8.69
C GLY A 58 22.76 -12.13 -8.51
N LEU A 59 22.46 -13.44 -8.58
CA LEU A 59 21.32 -13.93 -7.82
C LEU A 59 21.66 -13.70 -6.35
N SER A 60 20.92 -12.83 -5.67
CA SER A 60 20.84 -12.89 -4.21
C SER A 60 20.36 -14.30 -3.87
N SER A 61 21.19 -15.08 -3.16
CA SER A 61 20.80 -16.40 -2.71
C SER A 61 19.79 -16.22 -1.59
N SER A 62 18.52 -16.11 -1.98
CA SER A 62 17.40 -15.88 -1.07
C SER A 62 17.47 -16.87 0.09
N THR A 63 17.22 -16.41 1.31
CA THR A 63 17.41 -17.28 2.50
C THR A 63 16.28 -18.28 2.68
N ILE A 64 15.42 -18.43 1.66
CA ILE A 64 14.34 -19.38 1.55
C ILE A 64 14.90 -20.79 1.35
N ASP A 65 14.68 -21.65 2.33
CA ASP A 65 14.89 -23.09 2.23
C ASP A 65 13.73 -23.71 1.44
N ALA A 66 13.78 -23.56 0.11
CA ALA A 66 12.79 -24.05 -0.82
C ALA A 66 12.55 -25.57 -0.69
N SER A 67 13.53 -26.33 -0.17
CA SER A 67 13.42 -27.79 0.01
C SER A 67 12.38 -28.21 1.05
N LYS A 68 11.97 -27.29 1.94
CA LYS A 68 10.93 -27.51 2.95
C LYS A 68 9.54 -27.04 2.53
N ILE A 69 9.42 -26.18 1.51
CA ILE A 69 8.17 -25.48 1.21
C ILE A 69 7.12 -26.48 0.71
N ARG A 70 6.08 -26.67 1.54
CA ARG A 70 4.88 -27.47 1.25
C ARG A 70 3.64 -26.63 0.99
N ALA A 71 3.65 -25.36 1.39
CA ALA A 71 2.54 -24.44 1.17
C ALA A 71 3.01 -22.99 0.97
N ILE A 72 2.19 -22.20 0.24
CA ILE A 72 2.34 -20.74 0.16
C ILE A 72 1.09 -20.06 0.71
N SER A 73 1.30 -19.12 1.62
CA SER A 73 0.30 -18.19 2.13
C SER A 73 0.51 -16.82 1.48
N PHE A 74 -0.54 -16.18 0.99
CA PHE A 74 -0.46 -14.85 0.37
C PHE A 74 -1.29 -13.79 1.14
N ASP A 75 -0.87 -12.53 1.14
CA ASP A 75 -1.85 -11.42 1.21
C ASP A 75 -2.58 -11.26 -0.16
N VAL A 76 -3.54 -10.34 -0.23
CA VAL A 76 -4.43 -10.15 -1.36
C VAL A 76 -4.31 -8.74 -1.95
N THR A 77 -4.38 -7.67 -1.15
CA THR A 77 -4.59 -6.31 -1.68
C THR A 77 -3.31 -5.50 -1.67
N GLY A 78 -2.67 -5.40 -2.84
CA GLY A 78 -1.29 -4.98 -3.04
C GLY A 78 -0.46 -6.13 -3.63
N THR A 79 -0.68 -7.33 -3.08
CA THR A 79 0.07 -8.54 -3.43
C THR A 79 -0.45 -9.22 -4.69
N LEU A 80 -1.66 -9.79 -4.65
CA LEU A 80 -2.26 -10.56 -5.76
C LEU A 80 -3.27 -9.75 -6.59
N LEU A 81 -3.96 -8.83 -5.92
CA LEU A 81 -4.95 -7.91 -6.49
C LEU A 81 -4.51 -6.46 -6.29
N ALA A 82 -4.99 -5.59 -7.17
CA ALA A 82 -4.97 -4.15 -6.98
C ALA A 82 -6.39 -3.56 -7.15
N THR A 83 -6.60 -2.34 -6.66
CA THR A 83 -7.82 -1.58 -6.98
C THR A 83 -7.76 -1.10 -8.43
N LYS A 84 -8.85 -1.29 -9.18
CA LYS A 84 -8.94 -0.92 -10.62
C LYS A 84 -8.73 0.58 -10.87
N GLU A 85 -9.06 1.40 -9.88
CA GLU A 85 -8.81 2.84 -9.84
C GLU A 85 -8.37 3.21 -8.42
N PRO A 86 -7.68 4.36 -8.20
CA PRO A 86 -7.34 4.81 -6.86
C PRO A 86 -8.60 4.97 -5.99
N VAL A 87 -8.56 4.46 -4.75
CA VAL A 87 -9.73 4.44 -3.84
C VAL A 87 -10.41 5.80 -3.72
N VAL A 88 -9.62 6.88 -3.65
CA VAL A 88 -10.11 8.27 -3.55
C VAL A 88 -10.88 8.74 -4.78
N LYS A 89 -10.59 8.21 -5.97
CA LYS A 89 -11.35 8.46 -7.20
C LYS A 89 -12.69 7.73 -7.16
N SER A 90 -12.72 6.44 -6.77
CA SER A 90 -13.97 5.71 -6.61
C SER A 90 -14.89 6.35 -5.57
N TYR A 91 -14.32 6.91 -4.49
CA TYR A 91 -15.05 7.70 -3.48
C TYR A 91 -15.58 9.01 -4.07
N HIS A 92 -14.78 9.75 -4.85
CA HIS A 92 -15.22 10.98 -5.51
C HIS A 92 -16.36 10.72 -6.51
N ASP A 93 -16.19 9.73 -7.39
CA ASP A 93 -17.16 9.44 -8.44
C ASP A 93 -18.46 8.86 -7.85
N ALA A 94 -18.40 8.20 -6.68
CA ALA A 94 -19.58 7.84 -5.90
C ALA A 94 -20.30 9.05 -5.29
N ALA A 95 -19.59 10.11 -4.88
CA ALA A 95 -20.19 11.35 -4.37
C ALA A 95 -20.93 12.12 -5.47
N ILE A 96 -20.34 12.20 -6.66
CA ILE A 96 -20.98 12.76 -7.87
C ILE A 96 -22.22 11.93 -8.25
N TRP A 97 -22.10 10.59 -8.28
CA TRP A 97 -23.22 9.70 -8.60
C TRP A 97 -24.38 9.79 -7.59
N ALA A 98 -24.08 9.94 -6.30
CA ALA A 98 -25.08 10.04 -5.23
C ALA A 98 -25.80 11.39 -5.15
N GLN A 99 -25.32 12.39 -5.91
CA GLN A 99 -25.81 13.77 -5.90
C GLN A 99 -25.76 14.36 -4.48
N LEU A 100 -24.56 14.37 -3.90
CA LEU A 100 -24.28 15.15 -2.70
C LEU A 100 -24.34 16.65 -3.03
N SER A 101 -24.91 17.45 -2.12
CA SER A 101 -25.09 18.90 -2.29
C SER A 101 -23.78 19.69 -2.44
N ASP A 102 -22.71 19.23 -1.78
CA ASP A 102 -21.34 19.74 -1.88
C ASP A 102 -20.39 18.53 -1.87
N PRO A 103 -20.06 17.93 -3.04
CA PRO A 103 -19.25 16.73 -3.12
C PRO A 103 -17.76 17.06 -2.84
N PRO A 104 -17.04 16.33 -1.97
CA PRO A 104 -15.66 16.63 -1.68
C PRO A 104 -14.74 16.21 -2.83
N SER A 105 -13.68 16.96 -3.06
CA SER A 105 -12.65 16.68 -4.06
C SER A 105 -11.78 15.47 -3.68
N GLN A 106 -11.02 14.94 -4.64
CA GLN A 106 -10.16 13.77 -4.40
C GLN A 106 -9.07 14.01 -3.35
N GLU A 107 -8.50 15.22 -3.24
CA GLU A 107 -7.49 15.52 -2.20
C GLU A 107 -8.12 15.70 -0.80
N GLU A 108 -9.35 16.21 -0.72
CA GLU A 108 -10.13 16.25 0.53
C GLU A 108 -10.51 14.82 0.97
N LEU A 109 -10.96 13.96 0.04
CA LEU A 109 -11.23 12.55 0.31
C LEU A 109 -9.96 11.77 0.68
N LYS A 110 -8.80 12.13 0.15
CA LYS A 110 -7.49 11.54 0.48
C LYS A 110 -7.01 11.91 1.88
N ARG A 111 -7.18 13.17 2.29
CA ARG A 111 -7.01 13.63 3.69
C ARG A 111 -7.97 12.87 4.61
N GLY A 112 -9.26 12.88 4.26
CA GLY A 112 -10.33 12.23 5.01
C GLY A 112 -10.10 10.73 5.19
N PHE A 113 -9.72 10.02 4.11
CA PHE A 113 -9.46 8.57 4.15
C PHE A 113 -8.26 8.25 5.04
N LYS A 114 -7.14 8.98 4.92
CA LYS A 114 -5.95 8.69 5.75
C LYS A 114 -6.24 8.85 7.24
N ILE A 115 -7.05 9.82 7.64
CA ILE A 115 -7.38 10.05 9.05
C ILE A 115 -8.51 9.10 9.51
N GLY A 116 -9.66 9.10 8.83
CA GLY A 116 -10.84 8.33 9.23
C GLY A 116 -10.64 6.81 9.21
N PHE A 117 -9.89 6.28 8.25
CA PHE A 117 -9.52 4.85 8.23
C PHE A 117 -8.60 4.49 9.41
N LYS A 118 -7.58 5.32 9.70
CA LYS A 118 -6.69 5.12 10.83
C LYS A 118 -7.41 5.20 12.17
N GLU A 119 -8.26 6.21 12.36
CA GLU A 119 -9.10 6.34 13.57
C GLU A 119 -9.98 5.10 13.77
N ARG A 120 -10.68 4.66 12.72
CA ARG A 120 -11.59 3.51 12.82
C ARG A 120 -10.82 2.23 13.14
N SER A 121 -9.72 1.94 12.45
CA SER A 121 -8.93 0.72 12.69
C SER A 121 -8.26 0.69 14.07
N ILE A 122 -7.96 1.84 14.67
CA ILE A 122 -7.47 1.90 16.07
C ILE A 122 -8.62 1.74 17.08
N ALA A 123 -9.77 2.36 16.82
CA ALA A 123 -10.93 2.32 17.73
C ALA A 123 -11.77 1.04 17.61
N SER A 124 -11.63 0.29 16.53
CA SER A 124 -12.40 -0.90 16.16
C SER A 124 -11.55 -1.76 15.21
N PRO A 125 -10.59 -2.54 15.74
CA PRO A 125 -9.64 -3.30 14.93
C PRO A 125 -10.32 -4.45 14.18
N CYS A 126 -9.58 -5.08 13.26
CA CYS A 126 -10.03 -6.29 12.54
C CYS A 126 -11.39 -6.09 11.83
N PHE A 127 -11.63 -4.89 11.30
CA PHE A 127 -12.89 -4.49 10.66
C PHE A 127 -14.14 -4.69 11.53
N GLY A 128 -13.98 -4.65 12.87
CA GLY A 128 -15.04 -4.85 13.85
C GLY A 128 -15.20 -6.29 14.32
N GLY A 129 -14.30 -7.20 13.91
CA GLY A 129 -14.34 -8.62 14.28
C GLY A 129 -14.21 -8.86 15.79
N VAL A 130 -13.43 -8.02 16.49
CA VAL A 130 -13.23 -8.13 17.95
C VAL A 130 -14.53 -7.85 18.72
N GLU A 131 -15.37 -6.94 18.21
CA GLU A 131 -16.63 -6.54 18.84
C GLU A 131 -17.87 -7.20 18.23
N GLY A 132 -17.70 -8.06 17.20
CA GLY A 132 -18.81 -8.67 16.45
C GLY A 132 -19.60 -7.69 15.57
N ILE A 133 -19.02 -6.55 15.22
CA ILE A 133 -19.65 -5.53 14.35
C ILE A 133 -19.60 -6.02 12.89
N SER A 134 -20.71 -5.87 12.17
CA SER A 134 -20.77 -6.27 10.76
C SER A 134 -19.81 -5.42 9.91
N GLY A 135 -19.15 -6.04 8.93
CA GLY A 135 -18.28 -5.32 7.99
C GLY A 135 -18.99 -4.20 7.22
N ARG A 136 -20.33 -4.28 7.06
CA ARG A 136 -21.13 -3.18 6.50
C ARG A 136 -21.11 -1.97 7.42
N ASP A 137 -21.41 -2.18 8.70
CA ASP A 137 -21.62 -1.09 9.65
C ASP A 137 -20.28 -0.49 10.11
N TRP A 138 -19.22 -1.32 10.17
CA TRP A 138 -17.85 -0.83 10.32
C TRP A 138 -17.48 0.13 9.21
N TRP A 139 -17.66 -0.26 7.93
CA TRP A 139 -17.35 0.62 6.79
C TRP A 139 -18.29 1.81 6.68
N GLN A 140 -19.54 1.70 7.15
CA GLN A 140 -20.47 2.84 7.22
C GLN A 140 -19.93 3.91 8.18
N GLU A 141 -19.44 3.51 9.34
CA GLU A 141 -18.80 4.42 10.29
C GLU A 141 -17.49 4.98 9.74
N THR A 142 -16.63 4.15 9.14
CA THR A 142 -15.40 4.61 8.46
C THR A 142 -15.70 5.72 7.47
N ILE A 143 -16.74 5.55 6.64
CA ILE A 143 -17.07 6.51 5.58
C ILE A 143 -17.70 7.80 6.14
N ARG A 144 -18.37 7.78 7.31
CA ARG A 144 -18.67 9.02 8.05
C ARG A 144 -17.39 9.74 8.44
N LYS A 145 -16.44 9.05 9.08
CA LYS A 145 -15.15 9.63 9.49
C LYS A 145 -14.32 10.16 8.32
N VAL A 146 -14.39 9.53 7.16
CA VAL A 146 -13.76 10.07 5.93
C VAL A 146 -14.35 11.44 5.57
N LEU A 147 -15.67 11.59 5.59
CA LEU A 147 -16.34 12.86 5.27
C LEU A 147 -16.15 13.93 6.35
N GLU A 148 -16.13 13.54 7.64
CA GLU A 148 -15.79 14.42 8.77
C GLU A 148 -14.40 15.05 8.59
N HIS A 149 -13.41 14.25 8.19
CA HIS A 149 -12.01 14.68 8.06
C HIS A 149 -11.64 15.25 6.68
N CYS A 150 -12.58 15.36 5.74
CA CYS A 150 -12.33 15.95 4.42
C CYS A 150 -11.92 17.43 4.47
N ARG A 151 -12.52 18.20 5.40
CA ARG A 151 -12.32 19.64 5.58
C ARG A 151 -12.07 19.95 7.07
N GLU A 152 -11.89 21.23 7.39
CA GLU A 152 -11.77 21.70 8.79
C GLU A 152 -13.14 22.03 9.40
N GLU A 153 -14.04 22.58 8.59
CA GLU A 153 -15.47 22.69 8.89
C GLU A 153 -16.22 21.53 8.20
N PRO A 154 -16.87 20.60 8.94
CA PRO A 154 -17.52 19.43 8.36
C PRO A 154 -18.71 19.77 7.45
N ILE A 155 -18.86 19.01 6.37
CA ILE A 155 -20.00 19.14 5.44
C ILE A 155 -21.20 18.37 6.00
N ASN A 156 -22.24 19.10 6.41
CA ASN A 156 -23.43 18.53 7.03
C ASN A 156 -24.41 17.96 5.99
N TYR A 157 -24.10 16.79 5.43
CA TYR A 157 -25.03 16.04 4.58
C TYR A 157 -26.25 15.53 5.36
N THR A 158 -27.39 15.43 4.68
CA THR A 158 -28.54 14.69 5.21
C THR A 158 -28.25 13.18 5.28
N GLU A 159 -28.95 12.45 6.16
CA GLU A 159 -28.79 10.99 6.25
C GLU A 159 -29.18 10.30 4.94
N ASP A 160 -30.14 10.82 4.18
CA ASP A 160 -30.50 10.31 2.84
C ASP A 160 -29.38 10.52 1.81
N GLU A 161 -28.68 11.66 1.84
CA GLU A 161 -27.47 11.88 1.03
C GLU A 161 -26.37 10.87 1.39
N PHE A 162 -26.08 10.75 2.69
CA PHE A 162 -25.08 9.83 3.20
C PHE A 162 -25.41 8.37 2.85
N GLN A 163 -26.65 7.92 3.00
CA GLN A 163 -27.06 6.54 2.69
C GLN A 163 -27.11 6.23 1.19
N ARG A 164 -27.32 7.24 0.31
CA ARG A 164 -27.10 7.08 -1.14
C ARG A 164 -25.61 6.90 -1.46
N TYR A 165 -24.78 7.75 -0.86
CA TYR A 165 -23.32 7.74 -1.07
C TYR A 165 -22.66 6.46 -0.56
N PHE A 166 -22.85 6.13 0.72
CA PHE A 166 -22.33 4.93 1.36
C PHE A 166 -22.71 3.67 0.57
N ARG A 167 -23.98 3.54 0.15
CA ARG A 167 -24.45 2.42 -0.67
C ARG A 167 -23.65 2.27 -1.96
N ARG A 168 -23.35 3.38 -2.65
CA ARG A 168 -22.59 3.36 -3.91
C ARG A 168 -21.15 2.91 -3.69
N VAL A 169 -20.47 3.45 -2.68
CA VAL A 169 -19.09 3.06 -2.30
C VAL A 169 -19.04 1.59 -1.88
N TYR A 170 -19.91 1.18 -0.95
CA TYR A 170 -19.93 -0.18 -0.40
C TYR A 170 -20.35 -1.26 -1.41
N GLN A 171 -21.16 -0.91 -2.43
CA GLN A 171 -21.44 -1.82 -3.55
C GLN A 171 -20.24 -1.98 -4.48
N HIS A 172 -19.54 -0.89 -4.81
CA HIS A 172 -18.36 -0.93 -5.68
C HIS A 172 -17.23 -1.79 -5.08
N PHE A 173 -16.81 -1.50 -3.84
CA PHE A 173 -15.76 -2.23 -3.10
C PHE A 173 -16.17 -3.59 -2.51
N GLY A 174 -17.27 -4.18 -3.00
CA GLY A 174 -17.53 -5.60 -2.80
C GLY A 174 -18.17 -6.22 -4.03
N SER A 175 -17.53 -5.95 -5.16
CA SER A 175 -17.81 -6.46 -6.50
C SER A 175 -16.51 -6.44 -7.33
N PRO A 176 -16.41 -7.19 -8.44
CA PRO A 176 -15.28 -7.11 -9.37
C PRO A 176 -15.07 -5.74 -10.03
N ALA A 177 -15.97 -4.76 -9.81
CA ALA A 177 -15.78 -3.40 -10.31
C ALA A 177 -14.66 -2.65 -9.56
N GLY A 178 -14.41 -2.98 -8.28
CA GLY A 178 -13.37 -2.34 -7.47
C GLY A 178 -11.96 -2.90 -7.69
N TYR A 179 -11.83 -4.14 -8.16
CA TYR A 179 -10.58 -4.92 -8.08
C TYR A 179 -10.15 -5.54 -9.40
N MET A 180 -8.85 -5.69 -9.61
CA MET A 180 -8.21 -6.42 -10.71
C MET A 180 -7.18 -7.39 -10.15
N VAL A 181 -7.03 -8.56 -10.76
CA VAL A 181 -5.88 -9.45 -10.52
C VAL A 181 -4.65 -8.83 -11.17
N LEU A 182 -3.48 -8.97 -10.54
CA LEU A 182 -2.21 -8.53 -11.10
C LEU A 182 -1.64 -9.55 -12.08
N GLU A 183 -0.99 -9.09 -13.15
CA GLU A 183 -0.54 -9.96 -14.25
C GLU A 183 0.49 -11.01 -13.79
N ASP A 184 1.38 -10.63 -12.88
CA ASP A 184 2.38 -11.53 -12.29
C ASP A 184 1.76 -12.52 -11.30
N ALA A 185 0.70 -12.14 -10.58
CA ALA A 185 -0.10 -13.04 -9.77
C ALA A 185 -0.80 -14.12 -10.63
N GLU A 186 -1.43 -13.72 -11.74
CA GLU A 186 -2.01 -14.67 -12.70
C GLU A 186 -0.97 -15.64 -13.27
N LYS A 187 0.22 -15.15 -13.64
CA LYS A 187 1.30 -15.99 -14.17
C LYS A 187 1.84 -16.94 -13.11
N LEU A 188 2.07 -16.47 -11.88
CA LEU A 188 2.58 -17.30 -10.79
C LEU A 188 1.62 -18.46 -10.50
N LEU A 189 0.32 -18.19 -10.33
CA LEU A 189 -0.67 -19.23 -10.07
C LEU A 189 -0.76 -20.27 -11.20
N LYS A 190 -0.52 -19.87 -12.46
CA LYS A 190 -0.45 -20.77 -13.62
C LYS A 190 0.88 -21.53 -13.77
N THR A 191 1.90 -21.18 -12.98
CA THR A 191 3.28 -21.71 -13.09
C THR A 191 3.73 -22.52 -11.86
N LEU A 192 3.10 -22.30 -10.69
CA LEU A 192 3.34 -23.10 -9.49
C LEU A 192 2.99 -24.58 -9.71
N ASN A 193 3.64 -25.45 -8.94
CA ASN A 193 3.31 -26.87 -8.91
C ASN A 193 1.87 -27.07 -8.40
N PRO A 194 0.96 -27.75 -9.14
CA PRO A 194 -0.42 -27.97 -8.69
C PRO A 194 -0.54 -28.84 -7.42
N ASP A 195 0.51 -29.57 -7.01
CA ASP A 195 0.54 -30.28 -5.73
C ASP A 195 0.87 -29.36 -4.52
N LEU A 196 1.22 -28.09 -4.76
CA LEU A 196 1.60 -27.13 -3.70
C LEU A 196 0.35 -26.50 -3.08
N CYS A 197 0.20 -26.62 -1.76
CA CYS A 197 -1.00 -26.13 -1.08
C CYS A 197 -0.96 -24.59 -0.95
N LEU A 198 -1.85 -23.90 -1.68
CA LEU A 198 -1.92 -22.44 -1.64
C LEU A 198 -3.03 -21.97 -0.70
N GLY A 199 -2.85 -20.81 -0.08
CA GLY A 199 -3.89 -20.19 0.75
C GLY A 199 -3.66 -18.71 0.96
N ILE A 200 -4.64 -18.07 1.62
CA ILE A 200 -4.68 -16.61 1.81
C ILE A 200 -4.76 -16.28 3.30
N THR A 201 -3.95 -15.31 3.73
CA THR A 201 -3.91 -14.78 5.09
C THR A 201 -3.84 -13.25 5.02
N SER A 202 -4.96 -12.55 5.24
CA SER A 202 -5.06 -11.12 4.93
C SER A 202 -5.84 -10.26 5.95
N ASN A 203 -5.41 -9.01 6.08
CA ASN A 203 -6.07 -7.98 6.90
C ASN A 203 -7.26 -7.39 6.12
N THR A 204 -8.39 -8.10 6.13
CA THR A 204 -9.55 -7.76 5.28
C THR A 204 -10.89 -8.14 5.94
N PRO A 205 -12.00 -7.43 5.66
CA PRO A 205 -13.33 -7.85 6.09
C PRO A 205 -13.75 -9.17 5.43
N ILE A 206 -14.59 -9.97 6.12
CA ILE A 206 -14.96 -11.34 5.71
C ILE A 206 -15.59 -11.41 4.31
N ARG A 207 -16.36 -10.37 3.93
CA ARG A 207 -16.95 -10.19 2.58
C ARG A 207 -15.91 -10.20 1.45
N HIS A 208 -14.64 -9.91 1.72
CA HIS A 208 -13.59 -10.05 0.73
C HIS A 208 -13.38 -11.51 0.33
N MET A 209 -13.36 -12.42 1.31
CA MET A 209 -13.22 -13.87 1.07
C MET A 209 -14.53 -14.48 0.57
N GLU A 210 -15.67 -14.15 1.21
CA GLU A 210 -16.98 -14.76 0.89
C GLU A 210 -17.65 -14.20 -0.38
N SER A 211 -17.17 -13.07 -0.94
CA SER A 211 -17.84 -12.42 -2.08
C SER A 211 -16.89 -11.84 -3.10
N VAL A 212 -15.84 -11.10 -2.71
CA VAL A 212 -14.95 -10.48 -3.71
C VAL A 212 -14.16 -11.54 -4.47
N LEU A 213 -13.48 -12.45 -3.77
CA LEU A 213 -12.65 -13.48 -4.43
C LEU A 213 -13.46 -14.46 -5.29
N PRO A 214 -14.63 -15.00 -4.86
CA PRO A 214 -15.45 -15.89 -5.70
C PRO A 214 -16.03 -15.23 -6.95
N MET A 215 -16.08 -13.89 -7.02
CA MET A 215 -16.52 -13.15 -8.20
C MET A 215 -15.37 -12.76 -9.15
N LEU A 216 -14.12 -13.13 -8.85
CA LEU A 216 -12.98 -12.96 -9.75
C LEU A 216 -12.70 -14.30 -10.46
N ASP A 217 -12.71 -14.28 -11.79
CA ASP A 217 -12.85 -15.48 -12.65
C ASP A 217 -11.88 -16.63 -12.29
N ASN A 218 -12.42 -17.67 -11.64
CA ASN A 218 -11.70 -18.84 -11.11
C ASN A 218 -10.52 -18.53 -10.17
N PHE A 219 -10.39 -17.29 -9.67
CA PHE A 219 -9.24 -16.86 -8.86
C PHE A 219 -9.28 -17.48 -7.46
N HIS A 220 -10.45 -17.48 -6.83
CA HIS A 220 -10.71 -18.12 -5.53
C HIS A 220 -10.29 -19.61 -5.51
N ASP A 221 -10.57 -20.35 -6.58
CA ASP A 221 -10.45 -21.81 -6.60
C ASP A 221 -9.01 -22.33 -6.68
N ASN A 222 -8.01 -21.43 -6.75
CA ASN A 222 -6.59 -21.77 -6.61
C ASN A 222 -6.18 -21.99 -5.14
N PHE A 223 -7.00 -21.58 -4.18
CA PHE A 223 -6.64 -21.52 -2.76
C PHE A 223 -7.41 -22.57 -1.95
N SER A 224 -6.68 -23.34 -1.15
CA SER A 224 -7.24 -24.36 -0.25
C SER A 224 -7.83 -23.74 1.03
N TRP A 225 -7.19 -22.69 1.58
CA TRP A 225 -7.70 -22.01 2.78
C TRP A 225 -7.69 -20.49 2.66
N PHE A 226 -8.58 -19.89 3.45
CA PHE A 226 -8.73 -18.45 3.61
C PHE A 226 -8.73 -18.10 5.10
N THR A 227 -7.99 -17.06 5.44
CA THR A 227 -7.85 -16.51 6.77
C THR A 227 -7.99 -15.00 6.66
N CYS A 228 -9.02 -14.43 7.30
CA CYS A 228 -9.26 -13.00 7.31
C CYS A 228 -9.34 -12.45 8.74
N SER A 229 -8.78 -11.26 8.97
CA SER A 229 -8.71 -10.69 10.32
C SER A 229 -10.08 -10.48 10.97
N GLN A 230 -11.13 -10.19 10.19
CA GLN A 230 -12.49 -10.03 10.74
C GLN A 230 -13.10 -11.35 11.26
N GLU A 231 -12.77 -12.49 10.68
CA GLU A 231 -13.20 -13.80 11.18
C GLU A 231 -12.41 -14.21 12.43
N VAL A 232 -11.08 -14.02 12.40
CA VAL A 232 -10.17 -14.48 13.47
C VAL A 232 -10.20 -13.55 14.70
N GLY A 233 -10.56 -12.27 14.53
CA GLY A 233 -10.48 -11.25 15.58
C GLY A 233 -9.05 -10.77 15.89
N PHE A 234 -8.09 -11.13 15.03
CA PHE A 234 -6.69 -10.67 15.10
C PHE A 234 -6.19 -10.33 13.71
N GLU A 235 -5.33 -9.31 13.59
CA GLU A 235 -4.76 -8.83 12.32
C GLU A 235 -3.24 -8.96 12.30
N LYS A 236 -2.66 -9.17 11.12
CA LYS A 236 -1.21 -9.18 10.93
C LYS A 236 -0.65 -7.82 11.37
N PRO A 237 0.46 -7.77 12.13
CA PRO A 237 1.43 -8.85 12.35
C PRO A 237 1.19 -9.75 13.60
N SER A 238 0.01 -9.75 14.23
CA SER A 238 -0.26 -10.60 15.40
C SER A 238 -0.07 -12.10 15.09
N LYS A 239 0.46 -12.88 16.04
CA LYS A 239 0.75 -14.30 15.83
C LYS A 239 -0.50 -15.14 15.54
N GLU A 240 -1.65 -14.70 16.06
CA GLU A 240 -2.92 -15.43 16.08
C GLU A 240 -3.51 -15.65 14.68
N ILE A 241 -3.37 -14.68 13.76
CA ILE A 241 -3.85 -14.84 12.37
C ILE A 241 -2.93 -15.79 11.57
N PHE A 242 -1.64 -15.83 11.90
CA PHE A 242 -0.73 -16.85 11.34
C PHE A 242 -0.97 -18.24 11.95
N ASP A 243 -1.49 -18.32 13.18
CA ASP A 243 -1.89 -19.55 13.87
C ASP A 243 -3.12 -20.19 13.21
N ASP A 244 -4.17 -19.42 12.94
CA ASP A 244 -5.34 -19.85 12.16
C ASP A 244 -4.93 -20.34 10.76
N ALA A 245 -4.08 -19.59 10.06
CA ALA A 245 -3.55 -19.99 8.76
C ALA A 245 -2.69 -21.26 8.81
N PHE A 246 -1.91 -21.46 9.88
CA PHE A 246 -1.07 -22.63 10.08
C PHE A 246 -1.90 -23.90 10.35
N GLU A 247 -2.90 -23.83 11.22
CA GLU A 247 -3.79 -24.96 11.49
C GLU A 247 -4.68 -25.30 10.28
N LYS A 248 -5.16 -24.29 9.53
CA LYS A 248 -5.82 -24.50 8.23
C LYS A 248 -4.88 -25.18 7.22
N ALA A 249 -3.60 -24.76 7.12
CA ALA A 249 -2.61 -25.42 6.27
C ALA A 249 -2.29 -26.86 6.70
N LYS A 250 -2.16 -27.13 8.01
CA LYS A 250 -1.99 -28.49 8.57
C LYS A 250 -3.13 -29.43 8.17
N PHE A 251 -4.38 -28.95 8.25
CA PHE A 251 -5.56 -29.70 7.83
C PHE A 251 -5.51 -30.11 6.35
N TRP A 252 -5.19 -29.17 5.44
CA TRP A 252 -5.13 -29.46 4.01
C TRP A 252 -3.93 -30.33 3.62
N LEU A 253 -2.75 -30.09 4.21
CA LEU A 253 -1.54 -30.89 4.01
C LEU A 253 -1.57 -32.25 4.74
N LYS A 254 -2.56 -32.46 5.62
CA LYS A 254 -2.79 -33.66 6.45
C LYS A 254 -1.57 -34.05 7.28
N ASP A 255 -0.94 -33.05 7.90
CA ASP A 255 0.31 -33.20 8.65
C ASP A 255 0.24 -32.47 9.98
N GLU A 256 -0.01 -33.22 11.05
CA GLU A 256 -0.02 -32.68 12.43
C GLU A 256 1.37 -32.27 12.93
N ASN A 257 2.45 -32.69 12.26
CA ASN A 257 3.84 -32.38 12.62
C ASN A 257 4.49 -31.43 11.61
N LEU A 258 3.69 -30.73 10.80
CA LEU A 258 4.15 -29.72 9.86
C LEU A 258 5.04 -28.70 10.60
N SER A 259 6.23 -28.43 10.08
CA SER A 259 7.06 -27.34 10.61
C SER A 259 6.57 -26.00 10.08
N LYS A 260 6.66 -24.93 10.89
CA LYS A 260 6.30 -23.59 10.44
C LYS A 260 7.15 -23.12 9.24
N ASP A 261 8.41 -23.51 9.19
CA ASP A 261 9.29 -23.23 8.04
C ASP A 261 8.99 -24.11 6.79
N ALA A 262 7.92 -24.90 6.79
CA ALA A 262 7.35 -25.51 5.58
C ALA A 262 6.31 -24.59 4.89
N ILE A 263 5.97 -23.44 5.47
CA ILE A 263 5.10 -22.43 4.86
C ILE A 263 5.93 -21.20 4.47
N LEU A 264 5.72 -20.74 3.24
CA LEU A 264 6.20 -19.46 2.73
C LEU A 264 5.05 -18.44 2.77
N HIS A 265 5.18 -17.31 3.47
CA HIS A 265 4.25 -16.18 3.35
C HIS A 265 4.78 -15.13 2.36
N ILE A 266 3.90 -14.57 1.54
CA ILE A 266 4.25 -13.54 0.55
C ILE A 266 3.26 -12.39 0.66
N GLY A 267 3.78 -11.18 0.86
CA GLY A 267 2.95 -9.97 0.97
C GLY A 267 3.74 -8.68 0.79
N ASP A 268 3.05 -7.58 0.49
CA ASP A 268 3.64 -6.26 0.21
C ASP A 268 3.79 -5.35 1.45
N SER A 269 3.33 -5.78 2.63
CA SER A 269 3.56 -5.07 3.89
C SER A 269 4.78 -5.60 4.62
N TYR A 270 5.84 -4.78 4.70
CA TYR A 270 7.03 -5.08 5.50
C TYR A 270 6.72 -5.39 6.97
N THR A 271 5.80 -4.62 7.58
CA THR A 271 5.36 -4.82 8.95
C THR A 271 4.47 -6.04 9.08
N CYS A 272 3.36 -6.09 8.33
CA CYS A 272 2.31 -7.07 8.56
C CYS A 272 2.72 -8.46 8.05
N ASP A 273 3.28 -8.51 6.84
CA ASP A 273 3.46 -9.77 6.10
C ASP A 273 4.85 -10.32 6.36
N TYR A 274 5.88 -9.58 5.96
CA TYR A 274 7.26 -10.04 6.07
C TYR A 274 7.71 -10.23 7.52
N CYS A 275 7.68 -9.16 8.33
CA CYS A 275 8.10 -9.25 9.74
C CYS A 275 7.14 -10.11 10.57
N GLY A 276 5.83 -10.04 10.33
CA GLY A 276 4.83 -10.87 11.03
C GLY A 276 5.06 -12.36 10.81
N ALA A 277 5.21 -12.80 9.56
CA ALA A 277 5.44 -14.20 9.23
C ALA A 277 6.79 -14.72 9.77
N LYS A 278 7.88 -13.94 9.62
CA LYS A 278 9.21 -14.29 10.16
C LYS A 278 9.21 -14.36 11.70
N ALA A 279 8.42 -13.51 12.38
CA ALA A 279 8.24 -13.56 13.83
C ALA A 279 7.38 -14.75 14.30
N TYR A 280 6.36 -15.16 13.53
CA TYR A 280 5.58 -16.37 13.81
C TYR A 280 6.40 -17.66 13.62
N GLY A 281 7.35 -17.65 12.68
CA GLY A 281 8.24 -18.77 12.35
C GLY A 281 8.04 -19.35 10.94
N PHE A 282 7.26 -18.68 10.07
CA PHE A 282 7.20 -19.00 8.65
C PHE A 282 8.45 -18.53 7.91
N GLN A 283 8.70 -19.09 6.73
CA GLN A 283 9.54 -18.43 5.74
C GLN A 283 8.75 -17.28 5.12
N ALA A 284 9.40 -16.21 4.63
CA ALA A 284 8.68 -15.08 4.05
C ALA A 284 9.46 -14.42 2.91
N LEU A 285 8.73 -13.93 1.91
CA LEU A 285 9.23 -12.98 0.90
C LEU A 285 8.46 -11.66 1.01
N MET A 286 9.20 -10.56 1.04
CA MET A 286 8.67 -9.20 0.93
C MET A 286 8.44 -8.90 -0.55
N LEU A 287 7.22 -8.53 -0.94
CA LEU A 287 6.91 -8.13 -2.31
C LEU A 287 6.90 -6.61 -2.42
N ASP A 288 8.01 -6.02 -2.85
CA ASP A 288 8.08 -4.57 -3.05
C ASP A 288 7.21 -4.15 -4.25
N ARG A 289 6.16 -3.39 -3.95
CA ARG A 289 5.20 -2.80 -4.89
C ARG A 289 5.26 -1.27 -4.91
N SER A 290 6.27 -0.65 -4.31
CA SER A 290 6.39 0.82 -4.17
C SER A 290 6.27 1.59 -5.49
N ASP A 291 6.82 1.04 -6.58
CA ASP A 291 6.75 1.60 -7.93
C ASP A 291 5.49 1.17 -8.74
N HIS A 292 4.61 0.31 -8.19
CA HIS A 292 3.46 -0.21 -8.94
C HIS A 292 2.24 0.76 -8.88
N PRO A 293 1.78 1.32 -10.01
CA PRO A 293 0.88 2.49 -10.01
C PRO A 293 -0.53 2.26 -9.47
N SER A 294 -0.98 1.00 -9.38
CA SER A 294 -2.29 0.64 -8.81
C SER A 294 -2.22 0.10 -7.38
N VAL A 295 -1.03 0.03 -6.77
CA VAL A 295 -0.86 -0.38 -5.37
C VAL A 295 -0.67 0.87 -4.51
N THR A 296 -1.08 0.80 -3.24
CA THR A 296 -0.93 1.88 -2.27
C THR A 296 -0.76 1.26 -0.89
N ALA A 297 0.38 1.51 -0.26
CA ALA A 297 0.62 1.04 1.10
C ALA A 297 -0.33 1.75 2.09
N TYR A 298 -1.03 0.94 2.89
CA TYR A 298 -1.84 1.39 4.03
C TYR A 298 -1.18 0.93 5.34
N GLN A 299 -1.76 1.34 6.48
CA GLN A 299 -1.27 0.99 7.82
C GLN A 299 0.17 1.49 8.13
N ASP A 300 0.52 2.69 7.65
CA ASP A 300 1.83 3.39 7.86
C ASP A 300 2.13 3.79 9.33
N TRP A 301 1.40 3.21 10.27
CA TRP A 301 1.43 3.47 11.70
C TRP A 301 1.67 2.21 12.54
N LEU A 302 1.89 1.05 11.91
CA LEU A 302 2.18 -0.21 12.59
C LEU A 302 3.69 -0.45 12.72
N GLU A 303 4.13 -0.79 13.92
CA GLU A 303 5.53 -1.12 14.21
C GLU A 303 5.85 -2.56 13.79
N ALA A 304 6.95 -2.76 13.06
CA ALA A 304 7.37 -4.07 12.57
C ALA A 304 7.98 -4.91 13.69
N PRO A 305 7.44 -6.10 14.03
CA PRO A 305 7.99 -6.94 15.09
C PRO A 305 9.42 -7.38 14.79
N ASP A 306 10.19 -7.64 15.85
CA ASP A 306 11.52 -8.24 15.73
C ASP A 306 11.43 -9.76 15.54
N TYR A 307 12.44 -10.36 14.90
CA TYR A 307 12.50 -11.80 14.65
C TYR A 307 13.95 -12.29 14.60
N LYS A 308 14.15 -13.59 14.84
CA LYS A 308 15.49 -14.19 14.89
C LYS A 308 16.17 -14.07 13.51
N GLY A 309 17.27 -13.31 13.46
CA GLY A 309 18.07 -13.11 12.24
C GLY A 309 17.74 -11.83 11.46
N LYS A 310 16.88 -10.95 11.99
CA LYS A 310 16.54 -9.65 11.37
C LYS A 310 17.79 -8.81 11.11
N SER A 311 18.06 -8.54 9.84
CA SER A 311 19.12 -7.66 9.35
C SER A 311 18.69 -7.01 8.03
N LEU A 312 19.41 -5.98 7.56
CA LEU A 312 19.13 -5.40 6.23
C LEU A 312 19.37 -6.45 5.12
N GLU A 313 20.45 -7.22 5.23
CA GLU A 313 20.79 -8.31 4.31
C GLU A 313 19.73 -9.43 4.26
N ASP A 314 19.08 -9.75 5.40
CA ASP A 314 17.96 -10.70 5.44
C ASP A 314 16.71 -10.14 4.73
N VAL A 315 16.45 -8.83 4.82
CA VAL A 315 15.35 -8.18 4.08
C VAL A 315 15.68 -8.11 2.59
N GLU A 316 16.87 -7.65 2.23
CA GLU A 316 17.34 -7.50 0.85
C GLU A 316 17.36 -8.84 0.09
N ASN A 317 17.88 -9.91 0.70
CA ASN A 317 17.89 -11.25 0.07
C ASN A 317 16.48 -11.89 -0.03
N ASN A 318 15.49 -11.40 0.71
CA ASN A 318 14.12 -11.92 0.68
C ASN A 318 13.11 -10.91 0.13
N THR A 319 13.57 -9.85 -0.54
CA THR A 319 12.71 -8.89 -1.24
C THR A 319 12.65 -9.23 -2.73
N ILE A 320 11.44 -9.43 -3.24
CA ILE A 320 11.12 -9.61 -4.65
C ILE A 320 10.31 -8.41 -5.15
N THR A 321 10.41 -8.09 -6.43
CA THR A 321 9.65 -6.97 -7.05
C THR A 321 8.52 -7.44 -7.96
N ASN A 322 8.47 -8.74 -8.26
CA ASN A 322 7.51 -9.37 -9.16
C ASN A 322 7.31 -10.84 -8.74
N LEU A 323 6.06 -11.30 -8.72
CA LEU A 323 5.67 -12.64 -8.28
C LEU A 323 6.22 -13.78 -9.16
N GLU A 324 6.59 -13.54 -10.41
CA GLU A 324 7.24 -14.52 -11.29
C GLU A 324 8.58 -15.01 -10.68
N GLN A 325 9.27 -14.19 -9.86
CA GLN A 325 10.50 -14.55 -9.15
C GLN A 325 10.29 -15.68 -8.12
N VAL A 326 9.08 -15.86 -7.59
CA VAL A 326 8.74 -16.94 -6.64
C VAL A 326 8.89 -18.31 -7.31
N ALA A 327 8.54 -18.41 -8.61
CA ALA A 327 8.69 -19.65 -9.37
C ALA A 327 10.16 -20.01 -9.63
N GLU A 328 11.08 -19.03 -9.62
CA GLU A 328 12.53 -19.26 -9.72
C GLU A 328 13.12 -19.70 -8.37
N ILE A 329 12.75 -19.01 -7.28
CA ILE A 329 13.18 -19.32 -5.90
C ILE A 329 12.77 -20.74 -5.48
N LEU A 330 11.60 -21.21 -5.94
CA LEU A 330 11.09 -22.56 -5.64
C LEU A 330 11.61 -23.66 -6.58
N GLN A 331 12.45 -23.36 -7.58
CA GLN A 331 13.08 -24.44 -8.36
C GLN A 331 14.14 -25.17 -7.52
N PRO A 332 14.19 -26.51 -7.54
CA PRO A 332 15.32 -27.24 -6.98
C PRO A 332 16.63 -26.72 -7.58
N SER A 333 17.55 -26.27 -6.73
CA SER A 333 18.82 -25.70 -7.17
C SER A 333 19.52 -26.68 -8.11
N LYS A 334 19.77 -26.26 -9.36
CA LYS A 334 20.44 -27.09 -10.37
C LYS A 334 21.86 -27.37 -9.90
N GLN A 335 22.06 -28.52 -9.25
CA GLN A 335 23.38 -29.03 -8.92
C GLN A 335 24.16 -29.17 -10.22
N LEU A 336 25.20 -28.35 -10.38
CA LEU A 336 26.19 -28.49 -11.43
C LEU A 336 26.90 -29.84 -11.22
N GLN A 337 26.68 -30.76 -12.16
CA GLN A 337 27.30 -32.09 -12.20
C GLN A 337 28.70 -32.03 -12.80
#